data_AF-A0A936CVN7-F1
#
_entry.id   AF-A0A936CVN7-F1
#
_cell.length_a   1.000
_cell.length_b   1.000
_cell.length_c   1.000
_cell.angle_alpha   90.00
_cell.angle_beta   90.00
_cell.angle_gamma   90.00
#
_symmetry.space_group_name_H-M   'P 1'
#
loop_
_entity.id
_entity.type
_entity.pdbx_description
1 polymer ?
#
loop_
_entity_poly.entity_id
_entity_poly.type
_entity_poly.pdbx_seq_one_letter_code
_entity_poly.pdbx_strand_id
1 'polypeptide(L)'
;MASVAGLAATPTWARDSVEWGETQFSWTHPKVTVERALSFRHRHTDETLNTVYYANGRYLPQALDEVNWLLRDFRTSEIKPIDPQLLDLLYAVRQRLESNESFDVFSGYRSPETNALLRREGWGVARNSLHMQGMAIDIGLPGMETRHIANCALSLQRGGVGIYRRYNFVHLDTGRVRTWRG
;
A
#
# COMPACT_ATOMS: atom_id res chain seq x y z
N MET A 1 12.11 86.13 33.27
CA MET A 1 11.91 84.68 33.47
C MET A 1 10.55 84.35 32.86
N ALA A 2 10.44 84.11 31.54
CA ALA A 2 10.58 82.80 30.86
C ALA A 2 9.58 81.77 31.43
N SER A 3 8.77 81.01 30.69
CA SER A 3 8.61 80.76 29.25
C SER A 3 7.27 80.03 29.05
N VAL A 4 6.70 80.16 27.85
CA VAL A 4 5.51 79.44 27.35
C VAL A 4 5.94 78.13 26.64
N ALA A 5 4.97 77.21 26.46
CA ALA A 5 4.90 76.08 25.52
C ALA A 5 5.55 74.74 25.95
N GLY A 6 5.02 73.56 25.62
CA GLY A 6 3.88 73.24 24.74
C GLY A 6 3.47 71.76 24.86
N LEU A 7 2.20 71.50 24.49
CA LEU A 7 1.62 70.17 24.34
C LEU A 7 2.27 69.44 23.16
N ALA A 8 2.76 68.23 23.39
CA ALA A 8 3.37 67.40 22.37
C ALA A 8 2.32 66.93 21.33
N ALA A 9 2.57 67.24 20.07
CA ALA A 9 1.81 66.75 18.94
C ALA A 9 2.07 65.25 18.70
N THR A 10 1.00 64.49 18.48
CA THR A 10 1.07 63.10 17.99
C THR A 10 1.69 63.07 16.58
N PRO A 11 2.60 62.12 16.27
CA PRO A 11 3.27 62.08 14.97
C PRO A 11 2.31 61.76 13.81
N THR A 12 2.57 62.34 12.65
CA THR A 12 1.75 62.30 11.43
C THR A 12 1.66 60.95 10.72
N TRP A 13 2.37 59.91 11.16
CA TRP A 13 2.25 58.56 10.57
C TRP A 13 1.04 57.77 11.10
N ALA A 14 0.37 58.25 12.14
CA ALA A 14 -0.73 57.55 12.81
C ALA A 14 -2.13 57.84 12.21
N ARG A 15 -2.24 58.36 10.99
CA ARG A 15 -3.55 58.77 10.40
C ARG A 15 -3.90 58.18 9.03
N ASP A 16 -3.08 57.32 8.46
CA ASP A 16 -3.45 56.64 7.22
C ASP A 16 -3.96 55.23 7.53
N SER A 17 -5.28 55.19 7.71
CA SER A 17 -6.12 54.00 7.67
C SER A 17 -5.87 53.30 6.34
N VAL A 18 -5.02 52.28 6.33
CA VAL A 18 -5.00 51.32 5.22
C VAL A 18 -6.26 50.48 5.38
N GLU A 19 -7.29 50.82 4.60
CA GLU A 19 -8.36 49.88 4.28
C GLU A 19 -7.70 48.63 3.70
N TRP A 20 -7.63 47.57 4.50
CA TRP A 20 -7.31 46.24 4.03
C TRP A 20 -8.48 45.76 3.18
N GLY A 21 -8.47 46.16 1.90
CA GLY A 21 -9.33 45.56 0.89
C GLY A 21 -9.10 44.06 0.89
N GLU A 22 -10.16 43.31 1.16
CA GLU A 22 -10.24 41.85 1.10
C GLU A 22 -9.83 41.37 -0.29
N THR A 23 -8.53 41.27 -0.52
CA THR A 23 -8.00 40.52 -1.65
C THR A 23 -8.11 39.06 -1.24
N GLN A 24 -9.02 38.36 -1.91
CA GLN A 24 -9.21 36.91 -1.83
C GLN A 24 -7.89 36.21 -2.20
N PHE A 25 -6.99 36.05 -1.21
CA PHE A 25 -5.90 35.09 -1.29
C PHE A 25 -6.53 33.71 -1.18
N SER A 26 -6.87 33.12 -2.33
CA SER A 26 -7.13 31.70 -2.44
C SER A 26 -5.82 30.97 -2.17
N TRP A 27 -5.57 30.65 -0.90
CA TRP A 27 -4.60 29.61 -0.55
C TRP A 27 -5.15 28.29 -1.06
N THR A 28 -4.84 27.95 -2.33
CA THR A 28 -4.87 26.55 -2.74
C THR A 28 -3.79 25.87 -1.93
N HIS A 29 -4.16 25.37 -0.75
CA HIS A 29 -3.34 24.41 -0.06
C HIS A 29 -3.12 23.30 -1.09
N PRO A 30 -1.87 23.01 -1.50
CA PRO A 30 -1.64 21.80 -2.28
C PRO A 30 -2.27 20.68 -1.46
N LYS A 31 -3.31 20.03 -2.01
CA LYS A 31 -3.81 18.81 -1.41
C LYS A 31 -2.60 17.89 -1.39
N VAL A 32 -2.00 17.69 -0.22
CA VAL A 32 -1.00 16.64 -0.04
C VAL A 32 -1.77 15.35 -0.24
N THR A 33 -1.75 14.85 -1.47
CA THR A 33 -2.40 13.61 -1.84
C THR A 33 -1.46 12.49 -1.42
N VAL A 34 -1.79 11.80 -0.33
CA VAL A 34 -1.08 10.57 0.04
C VAL A 34 -1.44 9.51 -1.00
N GLU A 35 -0.51 9.29 -1.93
CA GLU A 35 -0.59 8.22 -2.91
C GLU A 35 0.02 6.94 -2.34
N ARG A 36 -0.59 5.80 -2.65
CA ARG A 36 -0.01 4.48 -2.38
C ARG A 36 0.24 3.77 -3.69
N ALA A 37 1.50 3.44 -3.93
CA ALA A 37 1.95 2.75 -5.12
C ALA A 37 2.53 1.39 -4.77
N LEU A 38 2.27 0.41 -5.63
CA LEU A 38 2.85 -0.92 -5.56
C LEU A 38 3.47 -1.30 -6.90
N SER A 39 4.55 -2.07 -6.82
CA SER A 39 5.27 -2.56 -7.99
C SER A 39 5.47 -4.06 -7.82
N PHE A 40 5.23 -4.80 -8.88
CA PHE A 40 5.17 -6.25 -8.87
C PHE A 40 5.88 -6.83 -10.10
N ARG A 41 6.45 -8.02 -9.92
CA ARG A 41 6.92 -8.90 -10.99
C ARG A 41 6.41 -10.30 -10.74
N HIS A 42 5.59 -10.83 -11.63
CA HIS A 42 5.02 -12.16 -11.48
C HIS A 42 6.00 -13.23 -11.99
N ARG A 43 6.42 -14.15 -11.11
CA ARG A 43 7.53 -15.08 -11.36
C ARG A 43 7.21 -16.23 -12.32
N HIS A 44 5.94 -16.41 -12.69
CA HIS A 44 5.51 -17.45 -13.62
C HIS A 44 5.08 -16.93 -15.00
N THR A 45 4.72 -15.65 -15.10
CA THR A 45 4.21 -15.06 -16.35
C THR A 45 5.13 -13.97 -16.89
N ASP A 46 6.14 -13.57 -16.10
CA ASP A 46 7.04 -12.43 -16.36
C ASP A 46 6.31 -11.08 -16.51
N GLU A 47 5.01 -11.03 -16.22
CA GLU A 47 4.23 -9.79 -16.19
C GLU A 47 4.74 -8.88 -15.07
N THR A 48 4.78 -7.59 -15.36
CA THR A 48 5.14 -6.55 -14.38
C THR A 48 4.05 -5.52 -14.30
N LEU A 49 3.90 -4.92 -13.13
CA LEU A 49 2.94 -3.84 -12.88
C LEU A 49 3.57 -2.84 -11.93
N ASN A 50 3.48 -1.56 -12.25
CA ASN A 50 3.79 -0.47 -11.34
C ASN A 50 2.61 0.51 -11.38
N THR A 51 1.86 0.60 -10.28
CA THR A 51 0.59 1.33 -10.29
C THR A 51 0.35 2.04 -8.96
N VAL A 52 -0.26 3.22 -9.04
CA VAL A 52 -0.84 3.91 -7.89
C VAL A 52 -2.25 3.33 -7.72
N TYR A 53 -2.47 2.56 -6.66
CA TYR A 53 -3.76 1.90 -6.43
C TYR A 53 -4.68 2.69 -5.50
N TYR A 54 -4.15 3.69 -4.80
CA TYR A 54 -4.89 4.57 -3.89
C TYR A 54 -4.39 6.00 -4.01
N ALA A 55 -5.30 6.93 -4.23
CA ALA A 55 -5.01 8.35 -4.27
C ALA A 55 -6.25 9.15 -3.86
N ASN A 56 -6.06 10.36 -3.32
CA ASN A 56 -7.16 11.26 -2.98
C ASN A 56 -8.22 10.62 -2.03
N GLY A 57 -7.78 9.77 -1.10
CA GLY A 57 -8.68 9.15 -0.12
C GLY A 57 -9.46 7.93 -0.63
N ARG A 58 -9.21 7.45 -1.85
CA ARG A 58 -9.96 6.34 -2.47
C ARG A 58 -9.06 5.38 -3.24
N TYR A 59 -9.50 4.12 -3.33
CA TYR A 59 -8.91 3.16 -4.26
C TYR A 59 -9.25 3.56 -5.70
N LEU A 60 -8.31 3.35 -6.62
CA LEU A 60 -8.48 3.65 -8.03
C LEU A 60 -8.98 2.39 -8.77
N PRO A 61 -10.22 2.37 -9.30
CA PRO A 61 -10.81 1.16 -9.88
C PRO A 61 -9.97 0.52 -10.98
N GLN A 62 -9.44 1.34 -11.91
CA GLN A 62 -8.60 0.84 -13.01
C GLN A 62 -7.32 0.15 -12.51
N ALA A 63 -6.67 0.70 -11.49
CA ALA A 63 -5.49 0.09 -10.89
C ALA A 63 -5.84 -1.22 -10.16
N LEU A 64 -7.02 -1.30 -9.55
CA LEU A 64 -7.50 -2.56 -8.96
C LEU A 64 -7.74 -3.62 -10.04
N ASP A 65 -8.24 -3.25 -11.23
CA ASP A 65 -8.43 -4.18 -12.34
C ASP A 65 -7.08 -4.69 -12.89
N GLU A 66 -6.08 -3.82 -13.01
CA GLU A 66 -4.71 -4.20 -13.37
C GLU A 66 -4.10 -5.19 -12.35
N VAL A 67 -4.32 -4.92 -11.06
CA VAL A 67 -3.90 -5.82 -9.98
C VAL A 67 -4.64 -7.15 -10.05
N ASN A 68 -5.95 -7.15 -10.28
CA ASN A 68 -6.75 -8.37 -10.43
C ASN A 68 -6.25 -9.22 -11.59
N TRP A 69 -5.85 -8.59 -12.70
CA TRP A 69 -5.24 -9.28 -13.82
C TRP A 69 -3.88 -9.88 -13.43
N LEU A 70 -2.95 -9.07 -12.90
CA LEU A 70 -1.62 -9.54 -12.53
C LEU A 70 -1.67 -10.68 -11.50
N LEU A 71 -2.58 -10.58 -10.53
CA LEU A 71 -2.75 -11.54 -9.44
C LEU A 71 -3.79 -12.62 -9.73
N ARG A 72 -4.24 -12.78 -10.98
CA ARG A 72 -5.13 -13.87 -11.39
C ARG A 72 -4.48 -15.24 -11.16
N ASP A 73 -5.27 -16.30 -11.24
CA ASP A 73 -4.68 -17.63 -11.28
C ASP A 73 -3.94 -17.80 -12.62
N PHE A 74 -2.62 -17.81 -12.59
CA PHE A 74 -1.81 -17.90 -13.81
C PHE A 74 -1.97 -19.22 -14.57
N ARG A 75 -2.49 -20.29 -13.93
CA ARG A 75 -2.68 -21.59 -14.59
C ARG A 75 -3.98 -21.63 -15.38
N THR A 76 -5.05 -21.02 -14.86
CA THR A 76 -6.38 -21.05 -15.47
C THR A 76 -6.78 -19.73 -16.12
N SER A 77 -5.99 -18.66 -15.89
CA SER A 77 -6.33 -17.27 -16.23
C SER A 77 -7.61 -16.75 -15.59
N GLU A 78 -8.16 -17.45 -14.60
CA GLU A 78 -9.36 -17.01 -13.89
C GLU A 78 -9.03 -15.81 -13.01
N ILE A 79 -9.81 -14.73 -13.19
CA ILE A 79 -9.66 -13.48 -12.45
C ILE A 79 -10.62 -13.46 -11.28
N LYS A 80 -10.16 -12.94 -10.14
CA LYS A 80 -11.00 -12.63 -8.98
C LYS A 80 -10.62 -11.25 -8.44
N PRO A 81 -11.60 -10.47 -7.93
CA PRO A 81 -11.28 -9.28 -7.16
C PRO A 81 -10.33 -9.59 -6.00
N ILE A 82 -9.21 -8.89 -5.97
CA ILE A 82 -8.25 -8.93 -4.87
C ILE A 82 -8.69 -7.93 -3.80
N ASP A 83 -8.61 -8.35 -2.55
CA ASP A 83 -8.93 -7.52 -1.39
C ASP A 83 -8.02 -6.28 -1.35
N PRO A 84 -8.57 -5.05 -1.45
CA PRO A 84 -7.76 -3.83 -1.37
C PRO A 84 -6.97 -3.70 -0.06
N GLN A 85 -7.43 -4.32 1.04
CA GLN A 85 -6.69 -4.35 2.30
C GLN A 85 -5.39 -5.15 2.20
N LEU A 86 -5.31 -6.12 1.28
CA LEU A 86 -4.08 -6.87 1.01
C LEU A 86 -3.03 -5.94 0.39
N LEU A 87 -3.46 -5.03 -0.49
CA LEU A 87 -2.59 -4.01 -1.08
C LEU A 87 -2.11 -3.01 -0.02
N ASP A 88 -3.00 -2.59 0.89
CA ASP A 88 -2.62 -1.75 2.01
C ASP A 88 -1.64 -2.43 2.98
N LEU A 89 -1.74 -3.75 3.15
CA LEU A 89 -0.77 -4.54 3.92
C LEU A 89 0.59 -4.55 3.22
N LEU A 90 0.64 -4.86 1.92
CA LEU A 90 1.87 -4.87 1.13
C LEU A 90 2.55 -3.50 1.12
N TYR A 91 1.77 -2.42 0.99
CA TYR A 91 2.29 -1.07 1.06
C TYR A 91 2.89 -0.76 2.44
N ALA A 92 2.22 -1.14 3.53
CA ALA A 92 2.77 -0.95 4.87
C ALA A 92 4.05 -1.78 5.11
N VAL A 93 4.12 -3.00 4.57
CA VAL A 93 5.33 -3.82 4.59
C VAL A 93 6.45 -3.13 3.83
N ARG A 94 6.19 -2.64 2.61
CA ARG A 94 7.16 -1.89 1.80
C ARG A 94 7.71 -0.67 2.55
N GLN A 95 6.84 0.15 3.12
CA GLN A 95 7.23 1.35 3.86
C GLN A 95 8.14 1.01 5.04
N ARG A 96 7.82 -0.04 5.79
CA ARG A 96 8.58 -0.44 6.98
C ARG A 96 9.90 -1.14 6.64
N LEU A 97 10.01 -1.71 5.45
CA LEU A 97 11.24 -2.27 4.90
C LEU A 97 12.11 -1.22 4.20
N GLU A 98 11.62 0.02 4.04
CA GLU A 98 12.32 1.12 3.34
C GLU A 98 12.83 0.73 1.95
N SER A 99 12.06 -0.10 1.24
CA SER A 99 12.43 -0.63 -0.08
C SER A 99 11.52 -0.08 -1.17
N ASN A 100 12.11 0.23 -2.33
CA ASN A 100 11.39 0.58 -3.55
C ASN A 100 11.36 -0.58 -4.56
N GLU A 101 11.85 -1.75 -4.19
CA GLU A 101 11.90 -2.92 -5.06
C GLU A 101 10.49 -3.42 -5.40
N SER A 102 10.37 -4.04 -6.57
CA SER A 102 9.17 -4.76 -6.97
C SER A 102 9.02 -6.04 -6.15
N PHE A 103 7.81 -6.30 -5.66
CA PHE A 103 7.49 -7.59 -5.06
C PHE A 103 7.53 -8.68 -6.14
N ASP A 104 8.31 -9.72 -5.88
CA ASP A 104 8.26 -10.94 -6.68
C ASP A 104 7.03 -11.73 -6.26
N VAL A 105 6.06 -11.88 -7.16
CA VAL A 105 4.81 -12.59 -6.89
C VAL A 105 4.92 -14.03 -7.36
N PHE A 106 4.65 -14.97 -6.46
CA PHE A 106 4.61 -16.41 -6.75
C PHE A 106 3.18 -16.93 -6.92
N SER A 107 2.22 -16.35 -6.19
CA SER A 107 0.81 -16.70 -6.28
C SER A 107 -0.05 -15.54 -5.79
N GLY A 108 -1.06 -15.16 -6.57
CA GLY A 108 -2.17 -14.29 -6.15
C GLY A 108 -3.42 -15.12 -5.86
N TYR A 109 -4.54 -14.79 -6.51
CA TYR A 109 -5.74 -15.63 -6.55
C TYR A 109 -5.42 -17.05 -7.04
N ARG A 110 -6.13 -18.02 -6.46
CA ARG A 110 -6.06 -19.42 -6.86
C ARG A 110 -7.46 -19.95 -7.12
N SER A 111 -7.71 -20.43 -8.33
CA SER A 111 -8.99 -21.08 -8.68
C SER A 111 -9.22 -22.34 -7.82
N PRO A 112 -10.50 -22.75 -7.64
CA PRO A 112 -10.81 -24.04 -7.03
C PRO A 112 -10.11 -25.21 -7.71
N GLU A 113 -9.97 -25.16 -9.03
CA GLU A 113 -9.27 -26.16 -9.84
C GLU A 113 -7.78 -26.26 -9.46
N THR A 114 -7.06 -25.14 -9.50
CA THR A 114 -5.64 -25.11 -9.09
C THR A 114 -5.47 -25.54 -7.63
N ASN A 115 -6.36 -25.11 -6.72
CA ASN A 115 -6.26 -25.53 -5.33
C ASN A 115 -6.47 -27.05 -5.18
N ALA A 116 -7.42 -27.64 -5.90
CA ALA A 116 -7.62 -29.09 -5.90
C ALA A 116 -6.41 -29.85 -6.49
N LEU A 117 -5.84 -29.34 -7.58
CA LEU A 117 -4.61 -29.86 -8.20
C LEU A 117 -3.45 -29.89 -7.19
N LEU A 118 -3.12 -28.75 -6.58
CA LEU A 118 -2.02 -28.65 -5.62
C LEU A 118 -2.23 -29.54 -4.38
N ARG A 119 -3.48 -29.73 -3.95
CA ARG A 119 -3.81 -30.68 -2.88
C ARG A 119 -3.53 -32.12 -3.30
N ARG A 120 -3.91 -32.51 -4.51
CA ARG A 120 -3.68 -33.85 -5.05
C ARG A 120 -2.19 -34.17 -5.17
N GLU A 121 -1.39 -33.17 -5.55
CA GLU A 121 0.07 -33.29 -5.68
C GLU A 121 0.82 -33.22 -4.34
N GLY A 122 0.13 -33.04 -3.21
CA GLY A 122 0.75 -33.10 -1.90
C GLY A 122 1.49 -31.82 -1.47
N TRP A 123 1.21 -30.67 -2.08
CA TRP A 123 1.83 -29.38 -1.73
C TRP A 123 1.39 -28.79 -0.37
N GLY A 124 0.62 -29.53 0.43
CA GLY A 124 0.21 -29.10 1.78
C GLY A 124 -0.73 -27.88 1.81
N VAL A 125 -1.42 -27.57 0.72
CA VAL A 125 -2.30 -26.38 0.64
C VAL A 125 -3.65 -26.63 1.35
N ALA A 126 -4.17 -25.59 2.00
CA ALA A 126 -5.44 -25.66 2.74
C ALA A 126 -6.65 -25.85 1.81
N ARG A 127 -7.67 -26.61 2.27
CA ARG A 127 -8.93 -26.79 1.53
C ARG A 127 -9.66 -25.47 1.30
N ASN A 128 -9.71 -24.61 2.32
CA ASN A 128 -10.37 -23.31 2.29
C ASN A 128 -9.32 -22.19 2.33
N SER A 129 -8.40 -22.21 1.36
CA SER A 129 -7.31 -21.22 1.29
C SER A 129 -7.83 -19.81 1.04
N LEU A 130 -7.24 -18.80 1.69
CA LEU A 130 -7.57 -17.40 1.45
C LEU A 130 -7.12 -16.90 0.06
N HIS A 131 -6.21 -17.63 -0.61
CA HIS A 131 -5.93 -17.38 -2.03
C HIS A 131 -7.19 -17.55 -2.88
N MET A 132 -8.06 -18.50 -2.56
CA MET A 132 -9.33 -18.70 -3.30
C MET A 132 -10.34 -17.59 -3.04
N GLN A 133 -10.10 -16.74 -2.05
CA GLN A 133 -10.95 -15.60 -1.70
C GLN A 133 -10.41 -14.28 -2.25
N GLY A 134 -9.23 -14.28 -2.90
CA GLY A 134 -8.56 -13.03 -3.32
C GLY A 134 -7.95 -12.27 -2.14
N MET A 135 -7.74 -12.93 -1.00
CA MET A 135 -7.33 -12.33 0.27
C MET A 135 -5.92 -12.72 0.69
N ALA A 136 -5.17 -13.40 -0.18
CA ALA A 136 -3.81 -13.86 0.12
C ALA A 136 -2.88 -13.73 -1.09
N ILE A 137 -1.59 -13.59 -0.81
CA ILE A 137 -0.52 -13.48 -1.80
C ILE A 137 0.76 -14.13 -1.27
N ASP A 138 1.47 -14.81 -2.15
CA ASP A 138 2.81 -15.34 -1.89
C ASP A 138 3.84 -14.43 -2.57
N ILE A 139 4.70 -13.79 -1.78
CA ILE A 139 5.65 -12.79 -2.25
C ILE A 139 7.08 -13.03 -1.79
N GLY A 140 8.03 -12.53 -2.57
CA GLY A 140 9.41 -12.28 -2.19
C GLY A 140 9.78 -10.82 -2.48
N LEU A 141 10.96 -10.41 -2.02
CA LEU A 141 11.52 -9.11 -2.34
C LEU A 141 13.00 -9.30 -2.71
N PRO A 142 13.46 -8.86 -3.89
CA PRO A 142 14.85 -8.97 -4.30
C PRO A 142 15.82 -8.44 -3.23
N GLY A 143 16.90 -9.19 -2.99
CA GLY A 143 17.91 -8.81 -1.99
C GLY A 143 17.49 -8.93 -0.53
N MET A 144 16.29 -9.44 -0.23
CA MET A 144 15.80 -9.54 1.16
C MET A 144 15.47 -10.97 1.58
N GLU A 145 15.91 -11.34 2.78
CA GLU A 145 15.54 -12.62 3.36
C GLU A 145 14.04 -12.71 3.67
N THR A 146 13.44 -13.86 3.34
CA THR A 146 12.05 -14.22 3.68
C THR A 146 11.70 -13.94 5.15
N ARG A 147 12.63 -14.20 6.07
CA ARG A 147 12.42 -13.97 7.51
C ARG A 147 12.27 -12.48 7.83
N HIS A 148 13.02 -11.61 7.17
CA HIS A 148 12.95 -10.17 7.41
C HIS A 148 11.60 -9.61 6.95
N ILE A 149 11.17 -9.99 5.75
CA ILE A 149 9.84 -9.63 5.22
C ILE A 149 8.74 -10.13 6.17
N ALA A 150 8.81 -11.39 6.61
CA ALA A 150 7.83 -11.98 7.51
C ALA A 150 7.77 -11.29 8.87
N ASN A 151 8.92 -10.98 9.49
CA ASN A 151 8.98 -10.26 10.76
C ASN A 151 8.36 -8.87 10.65
N CYS A 152 8.61 -8.18 9.53
CA CYS A 152 7.99 -6.90 9.23
C CYS A 152 6.46 -7.05 9.15
N ALA A 153 5.95 -7.98 8.34
CA ALA A 153 4.52 -8.22 8.21
C ALA A 153 3.86 -8.63 9.54
N LEU A 154 4.52 -9.48 10.34
CA LEU A 154 4.05 -9.87 11.67
C LEU A 154 3.91 -8.67 12.60
N SER A 155 4.84 -7.73 12.56
CA SER A 155 4.78 -6.52 13.41
C SER A 155 3.58 -5.62 13.11
N LEU A 156 2.98 -5.76 11.92
CA LEU A 156 1.79 -4.99 11.54
C LEU A 156 0.50 -5.55 12.14
N GLN A 157 0.45 -6.83 12.53
CA GLN A 157 -0.74 -7.49 13.11
C GLN A 157 -2.01 -7.34 12.25
N ARG A 158 -1.87 -7.37 10.92
CA ARG A 158 -2.97 -7.12 9.95
C ARG A 158 -3.42 -8.38 9.18
N GLY A 159 -2.97 -9.56 9.60
CA GLY A 159 -3.48 -10.84 9.12
C GLY A 159 -2.47 -11.98 9.22
N GLY A 160 -2.65 -13.04 8.42
CA GLY A 160 -1.83 -14.25 8.49
C GLY A 160 -0.46 -14.10 7.80
N VAL A 161 0.58 -14.68 8.39
CA VAL A 161 1.94 -14.71 7.83
C VAL A 161 2.52 -16.13 7.84
N GLY A 162 2.74 -16.70 6.65
CA GLY A 162 3.40 -17.99 6.46
C GLY A 162 4.82 -17.84 5.94
N ILE A 163 5.76 -18.61 6.47
CA ILE A 163 7.18 -18.52 6.09
C ILE A 163 7.59 -19.80 5.35
N TYR A 164 7.94 -19.68 4.06
CA TYR A 164 8.28 -20.80 3.18
C TYR A 164 9.72 -20.69 2.67
N ARG A 165 10.70 -21.01 3.54
CA ARG A 165 12.13 -20.83 3.23
C ARG A 165 12.60 -21.68 2.05
N ARG A 166 12.11 -22.91 1.95
CA ARG A 166 12.47 -23.83 0.85
C ARG A 166 12.09 -23.26 -0.52
N TYR A 167 10.99 -22.51 -0.56
CA TYR A 167 10.43 -21.92 -1.78
C TYR A 167 10.74 -20.42 -1.93
N ASN A 168 11.48 -19.86 -0.96
CA ASN A 168 11.92 -18.47 -0.92
C ASN A 168 10.79 -17.42 -1.03
N PHE A 169 9.64 -17.68 -0.40
CA PHE A 169 8.52 -16.72 -0.35
C PHE A 169 7.89 -16.62 1.06
N VAL A 170 7.20 -15.51 1.28
CA VAL A 170 6.32 -15.24 2.42
C VAL A 170 4.88 -15.24 1.94
N HIS A 171 4.03 -16.02 2.60
CA HIS A 171 2.58 -15.93 2.46
C HIS A 171 2.08 -14.78 3.33
N LEU A 172 1.26 -13.90 2.77
CA LEU A 172 0.54 -12.85 3.49
C LEU A 172 -0.96 -12.95 3.18
N ASP A 173 -1.81 -12.81 4.19
CA ASP A 173 -3.27 -12.70 4.00
C ASP A 173 -3.93 -11.69 4.94
N THR A 174 -5.15 -11.27 4.61
CA THR A 174 -5.99 -10.36 5.41
C THR A 174 -6.97 -11.08 6.34
N GLY A 175 -6.73 -12.37 6.64
CA GLY A 175 -7.52 -13.15 7.57
C GLY A 175 -7.17 -12.88 9.03
N ARG A 176 -7.46 -13.85 9.91
CA ARG A 176 -7.08 -13.76 11.34
C ARG A 176 -5.56 -13.69 11.50
N VAL A 177 -5.09 -12.88 12.44
CA VAL A 177 -3.67 -12.82 12.81
C VAL A 177 -3.21 -14.20 13.28
N ARG A 178 -2.22 -14.75 12.58
CA ARG A 178 -1.62 -16.05 12.86
C ARG A 178 -0.30 -16.19 12.12
N THR A 179 0.53 -17.13 12.53
CA THR A 179 1.77 -17.45 11.82
C THR A 179 2.01 -18.95 11.74
N TRP A 180 2.67 -19.39 10.67
CA TRP A 180 3.06 -20.77 10.46
C TRP A 180 4.33 -20.87 9.63
N ARG A 181 4.89 -22.08 9.56
CA ARG A 181 6.05 -22.42 8.73
C ARG A 181 5.65 -23.57 7.80
N GLY A 182 6.07 -23.49 6.55
CA GLY A 182 5.88 -24.57 5.55
C GLY A 182 7.17 -24.91 4.83
#